data_AF-A0AA39PSX8-F1
#
_entry.id   AF-A0AA39PSX8-F1
#
_cell.length_a   1.000
_cell.length_b   1.000
_cell.length_c   1.000
_cell.angle_alpha   90.00
_cell.angle_beta   90.00
_cell.angle_gamma   90.00
#
_symmetry.space_group_name_H-M   'P 1'
#
loop_
_entity.id
_entity.type
_entity.pdbx_description
1 polymer ?
#
loop_
_entity_poly.entity_id
_entity_poly.type
_entity_poly.pdbx_seq_one_letter_code
_entity_poly.pdbx_strand_id
1 'polypeptide(L)'
;MWREHDLALKAQELEQRLAAVSKKEEETSALLQQAKEREARDIFQQLEEHFTCSLCYDIMASPFSLNAAGQCGHTFCAMCILKWSFSRLHRLCGCWHESVDCPICRSLVVMTPEKPPRLDFTFPFVPNRTASAICDSWVEKLACALSETKKGRGHKKSRVRVDTPSDLPHWREGGAARKEWLRKRRHVNLEGKTLMSSLYSNWSRLTPENFAAMKDDLGV
;
A
#
# COMPACT_ATOMS: atom_id res chain seq x y z
N MET A 1 -54.04 21.46 39.04
CA MET A 1 -53.09 22.55 39.36
C MET A 1 -51.73 22.07 39.88
N TRP A 2 -51.57 21.56 41.11
CA TRP A 2 -50.21 21.24 41.63
C TRP A 2 -49.50 20.09 40.87
N ARG A 3 -50.24 19.03 40.52
CA ARG A 3 -49.70 17.93 39.69
C ARG A 3 -49.28 18.37 38.29
N GLU A 4 -50.03 19.27 37.65
CA GLU A 4 -49.71 19.78 36.32
C GLU A 4 -48.46 20.65 36.35
N HIS A 5 -48.29 21.47 37.40
CA HIS A 5 -47.10 22.28 37.61
C HIS A 5 -45.84 21.41 37.84
N ASP A 6 -45.93 20.37 38.66
CA ASP A 6 -44.84 19.42 38.90
C ASP A 6 -44.44 18.67 37.61
N LEU A 7 -45.42 18.26 36.80
CA LEU A 7 -45.17 17.63 35.50
C LEU A 7 -44.49 18.59 34.52
N ALA A 8 -44.90 19.86 34.49
CA ALA A 8 -44.30 20.88 33.62
C ALA A 8 -42.83 21.14 33.99
N LEU A 9 -42.51 21.24 35.29
CA LEU A 9 -41.12 21.38 35.75
C LEU A 9 -40.25 20.18 35.36
N LYS A 10 -40.77 18.97 35.53
CA LYS A 10 -40.07 17.74 35.12
C LYS A 10 -39.85 17.68 33.61
N ALA A 11 -40.84 18.09 32.81
CA ALA A 11 -40.71 18.15 31.36
C ALA A 11 -39.60 19.13 30.95
N GLN A 12 -39.57 20.33 31.53
CA GLN A 12 -38.53 21.32 31.27
C GLN A 12 -37.13 20.82 31.68
N GLU A 13 -37.01 20.15 32.83
CA GLU A 13 -35.74 19.56 33.27
C GLU A 13 -35.26 18.47 32.30
N LEU A 14 -36.17 17.61 31.81
CA LEU A 14 -35.85 16.59 30.82
C LEU A 14 -35.41 17.20 29.49
N GLU A 15 -36.07 18.25 29.01
CA GLU A 15 -35.68 18.98 27.80
C GLU A 15 -34.28 19.60 27.93
N GLN A 16 -33.96 20.21 29.08
CA GLN A 16 -32.62 20.74 29.34
C GLN A 16 -31.55 19.64 29.35
N ARG A 17 -31.85 18.48 29.97
CA ARG A 17 -30.95 17.32 29.97
C ARG A 17 -30.75 16.76 28.56
N LEU A 18 -31.81 16.64 27.77
CA LEU A 18 -31.74 16.18 26.38
C LEU A 18 -30.91 17.14 25.52
N ALA A 19 -31.10 18.44 25.66
CA ALA A 19 -30.30 19.45 24.96
C ALA A 19 -28.82 19.38 25.36
N ALA A 20 -28.52 19.20 26.65
CA ALA A 20 -27.15 19.04 27.14
C ALA A 20 -26.48 17.77 26.62
N VAL A 21 -27.22 16.64 26.56
CA VAL A 21 -26.72 15.38 25.99
C VAL A 21 -26.47 15.53 24.49
N SER A 22 -27.41 16.11 23.74
CA SER A 22 -27.28 16.36 22.30
C SER A 22 -26.07 17.24 21.99
N LYS A 23 -25.84 18.31 22.75
CA LYS A 23 -24.66 19.16 22.59
C LYS A 23 -23.35 18.39 22.82
N LYS A 24 -23.29 17.58 23.88
CA LYS A 24 -22.11 16.75 24.19
C LYS A 24 -21.85 15.69 23.13
N GLU A 25 -22.90 15.10 22.56
CA GLU A 25 -22.81 14.14 21.46
C GLU A 25 -22.20 14.81 20.21
N GLU A 26 -22.67 16.00 19.85
CA GLU A 26 -22.13 16.79 18.73
C GLU A 26 -20.65 17.15 18.93
N GLU A 27 -20.28 17.61 20.14
CA GLU A 27 -18.89 17.93 20.50
C GLU A 27 -17.99 16.69 20.43
N THR A 28 -18.44 15.57 20.99
CA THR A 28 -17.70 14.30 20.96
C THR A 28 -17.54 13.78 19.54
N SER A 29 -18.59 13.87 18.72
CA SER A 29 -18.57 13.49 17.30
C SER A 29 -17.59 14.34 16.50
N ALA A 30 -17.55 15.66 16.75
CA ALA A 30 -16.59 16.56 16.09
C ALA A 30 -15.13 16.24 16.47
N LEU A 31 -14.86 15.97 17.75
CA LEU A 31 -13.51 15.57 18.20
C LEU A 31 -13.07 14.24 17.60
N LEU A 32 -13.98 13.25 17.52
CA LEU A 32 -13.70 11.96 16.90
C LEU A 32 -13.39 12.10 15.41
N GLN A 33 -14.14 12.95 14.70
CA GLN A 33 -13.91 13.23 13.29
C GLN A 33 -12.53 13.90 13.06
N GLN A 34 -12.18 14.88 13.88
CA GLN A 34 -10.86 15.52 13.81
C GLN A 34 -9.72 14.53 14.07
N ALA A 35 -9.90 13.61 15.02
CA ALA A 35 -8.92 12.56 15.31
C ALA A 35 -8.73 11.60 14.12
N LYS A 36 -9.83 11.15 13.49
CA LYS A 36 -9.78 10.30 12.29
C LYS A 36 -9.08 10.99 11.11
N GLU A 37 -9.36 12.27 10.89
CA GLU A 37 -8.70 13.03 9.81
C GLU A 37 -7.21 13.19 10.04
N ARG A 38 -6.79 13.37 11.31
CA ARG A 38 -5.37 13.40 11.66
C ARG A 38 -4.72 12.05 11.42
N GLU A 39 -5.31 10.97 11.92
CA GLU A 39 -4.82 9.61 11.72
C GLU A 39 -4.71 9.27 10.23
N ALA A 40 -5.70 9.62 9.42
CA ALA A 40 -5.66 9.41 7.97
C ALA A 40 -4.48 10.14 7.30
N ARG A 41 -4.21 11.39 7.69
CA ARG A 41 -3.04 12.14 7.18
C ARG A 41 -1.73 11.49 7.58
N ASP A 42 -1.60 11.10 8.84
CA ASP A 42 -0.37 10.49 9.37
C ASP A 42 -0.10 9.14 8.69
N ILE A 43 -1.12 8.28 8.53
CA ILE A 43 -1.01 7.01 7.81
C ILE A 43 -0.61 7.23 6.35
N PHE A 44 -1.26 8.19 5.67
CA PHE A 44 -1.00 8.45 4.26
C PHE A 44 0.43 8.96 4.05
N GLN A 45 0.90 9.90 4.87
CA GLN A 45 2.28 10.39 4.83
C GLN A 45 3.28 9.25 5.02
N GLN A 46 3.03 8.35 5.98
CA GLN A 46 3.90 7.21 6.22
C GLN A 46 3.93 6.22 5.05
N LEU A 47 2.80 6.02 4.36
CA LEU A 47 2.74 5.24 3.13
C LEU A 47 3.60 5.88 2.02
N GLU A 48 3.46 7.19 1.81
CA GLU A 48 4.21 7.91 0.77
C GLU A 48 5.72 7.93 1.04
N GLU A 49 6.14 8.21 2.27
CA GLU A 49 7.55 8.37 2.63
C GLU A 49 8.32 7.05 2.69
N HIS A 50 7.66 5.96 3.13
CA HIS A 50 8.36 4.70 3.45
C HIS A 50 7.94 3.52 2.59
N PHE A 51 6.76 3.58 1.95
CA PHE A 51 6.19 2.46 1.22
C PHE A 51 5.95 2.74 -0.27
N THR A 52 6.55 3.78 -0.82
CA THR A 52 6.53 4.07 -2.26
C THR A 52 7.59 3.26 -3.02
N CYS A 53 7.17 2.55 -4.06
CA CYS A 53 8.07 1.85 -4.97
C CYS A 53 8.80 2.85 -5.88
N SER A 54 10.14 2.88 -5.87
CA SER A 54 10.90 3.83 -6.70
C SER A 54 10.92 3.51 -8.20
N LEU A 55 10.36 2.38 -8.63
CA LEU A 55 10.23 2.02 -10.05
C LEU A 55 8.89 2.48 -10.66
N CYS A 56 7.79 2.44 -9.88
CA CYS A 56 6.47 2.85 -10.36
C CYS A 56 5.89 4.08 -9.67
N TYR A 57 6.61 4.63 -8.68
CA TYR A 57 6.24 5.81 -7.89
C TYR A 57 4.84 5.72 -7.26
N ASP A 58 4.47 4.52 -6.83
CA ASP A 58 3.18 4.22 -6.21
C ASP A 58 3.40 3.39 -4.94
N ILE A 59 2.42 3.38 -4.05
CA ILE A 59 2.44 2.56 -2.84
C ILE A 59 2.64 1.10 -3.21
N MET A 60 3.63 0.47 -2.57
CA MET A 60 4.06 -0.88 -2.92
C MET A 60 2.92 -1.90 -2.83
N ALA A 61 2.86 -2.79 -3.82
CA ALA A 61 1.95 -3.92 -3.88
C ALA A 61 2.75 -5.22 -4.07
N SER A 62 2.52 -6.20 -3.19
CA SER A 62 3.34 -7.43 -3.08
C SER A 62 4.86 -7.13 -3.05
N PRO A 63 5.39 -6.44 -2.03
CA PRO A 63 6.78 -6.03 -1.99
C PRO A 63 7.79 -7.19 -1.93
N PHE A 64 8.89 -7.07 -2.66
CA PHE A 64 10.06 -7.94 -2.63
C PHE A 64 11.33 -7.11 -2.40
N SER A 65 12.20 -7.61 -1.54
CA SER A 65 13.51 -7.03 -1.26
C SER A 65 14.59 -7.71 -2.10
N LEU A 66 15.59 -6.93 -2.49
CA LEU A 66 16.76 -7.43 -3.18
C LEU A 66 17.73 -8.12 -2.22
N ASN A 67 18.10 -9.35 -2.55
CA ASN A 67 19.15 -10.12 -1.90
C ASN A 67 20.51 -9.86 -2.58
N ALA A 68 20.95 -8.61 -2.55
CA ALA A 68 22.19 -8.15 -3.16
C ALA A 68 23.39 -8.50 -2.26
N ALA A 69 23.91 -9.74 -2.33
CA ALA A 69 25.01 -10.23 -1.48
C ALA A 69 24.89 -9.78 0.01
N GLY A 70 23.65 -9.65 0.51
CA GLY A 70 23.33 -9.20 1.86
C GLY A 70 23.41 -7.69 2.17
N GLN A 71 23.64 -6.78 1.21
CA GLN A 71 24.09 -5.41 1.55
C GLN A 71 23.09 -4.27 1.31
N CYS A 72 22.05 -4.39 0.47
CA CYS A 72 21.16 -3.24 0.20
C CYS A 72 19.72 -3.35 0.71
N GLY A 73 19.08 -4.53 0.66
CA GLY A 73 17.72 -4.75 1.20
C GLY A 73 16.59 -3.90 0.57
N HIS A 74 16.87 -3.11 -0.46
CA HIS A 74 15.90 -2.23 -1.10
C HIS A 74 14.70 -3.01 -1.65
N THR A 75 13.52 -2.44 -1.46
CA THR A 75 12.24 -3.12 -1.66
C THR A 75 11.43 -2.45 -2.76
N PHE A 76 10.77 -3.27 -3.58
CA PHE A 76 9.99 -2.84 -4.75
C PHE A 76 8.75 -3.71 -4.90
N CYS A 77 7.77 -3.28 -5.70
CA CYS A 77 6.67 -4.15 -6.13
C CYS A 77 7.20 -5.40 -6.87
N ALA A 78 6.59 -6.57 -6.65
CA ALA A 78 6.99 -7.84 -7.27
C ALA A 78 7.18 -7.72 -8.80
N MET A 79 6.17 -7.18 -9.50
CA MET A 79 6.23 -7.07 -10.96
C MET A 79 7.26 -6.03 -11.42
N CYS A 80 7.45 -4.94 -10.66
CA CYS A 80 8.37 -3.87 -11.03
C CYS A 80 9.81 -4.38 -11.04
N ILE A 81 10.23 -5.08 -9.99
CA ILE A 81 11.61 -5.56 -9.91
C ILE A 81 11.88 -6.74 -10.85
N LEU A 82 10.87 -7.57 -11.12
CA LEU A 82 10.96 -8.61 -12.16
C LEU A 82 11.20 -7.98 -13.54
N LYS A 83 10.35 -7.04 -13.95
CA LYS A 83 10.50 -6.33 -15.23
C LYS A 83 11.84 -5.61 -15.34
N TRP A 84 12.29 -4.97 -14.26
CA TRP A 84 13.62 -4.35 -14.20
C TRP A 84 14.74 -5.36 -14.43
N SER A 85 14.70 -6.50 -13.76
CA SER A 85 15.74 -7.52 -13.90
C SER A 85 15.76 -8.13 -15.31
N PHE A 86 14.59 -8.44 -15.88
CA PHE A 86 14.47 -9.08 -17.18
C PHE A 86 14.66 -8.12 -18.36
N SER A 87 14.47 -6.81 -18.18
CA SER A 87 14.82 -5.83 -19.23
C SER A 87 16.32 -5.85 -19.56
N ARG A 88 17.15 -6.21 -18.57
CA ARG A 88 18.61 -6.36 -18.69
C ARG A 88 19.05 -7.70 -19.26
N LEU A 89 18.14 -8.65 -19.44
CA LEU A 89 18.42 -9.94 -20.06
C LEU A 89 18.57 -9.78 -21.58
N HIS A 90 19.63 -10.34 -22.16
CA HIS A 90 19.81 -10.35 -23.61
C HIS A 90 18.86 -11.34 -24.26
N ARG A 91 17.99 -10.84 -25.14
CA ARG A 91 16.89 -11.62 -25.73
C ARG A 91 17.35 -12.83 -26.55
N LEU A 92 18.45 -12.72 -27.30
CA LEU A 92 18.87 -13.77 -28.23
C LEU A 92 19.51 -14.97 -27.54
N CYS A 93 20.27 -14.75 -26.47
CA CYS A 93 20.98 -15.83 -25.77
C CYS A 93 20.37 -16.18 -24.41
N GLY A 94 19.44 -15.38 -23.87
CA GLY A 94 18.82 -15.64 -22.58
C GLY A 94 19.77 -15.47 -21.38
N CYS A 95 20.84 -14.69 -21.54
CA CYS A 95 21.84 -14.43 -20.50
C CYS A 95 21.89 -12.95 -20.11
N TRP A 96 22.33 -12.65 -18.89
CA TRP A 96 22.73 -11.31 -18.46
C TRP A 96 24.22 -11.12 -18.76
N HIS A 97 24.55 -10.24 -19.71
CA HIS A 97 25.95 -9.92 -20.06
C HIS A 97 26.53 -8.80 -19.18
N GLU A 98 25.67 -8.10 -18.47
CA GLU A 98 26.01 -7.02 -17.55
C GLU A 98 25.41 -7.34 -16.17
N SER A 99 26.01 -6.78 -15.13
CA SER A 99 25.43 -6.89 -13.79
C SER A 99 24.03 -6.28 -13.74
N VAL A 100 23.17 -6.96 -12.99
CA VAL A 100 21.88 -6.39 -12.56
C VAL A 100 22.14 -5.73 -11.22
N ASP A 101 22.10 -4.40 -11.22
CA ASP A 101 22.33 -3.59 -10.03
C ASP A 101 21.01 -3.11 -9.43
N CYS A 102 21.04 -2.79 -8.14
CA CYS A 102 19.91 -2.21 -7.45
C CYS A 102 19.56 -0.85 -8.07
N PRO A 103 18.29 -0.59 -8.46
CA PRO A 103 17.87 0.69 -9.01
C PRO A 103 18.15 1.90 -8.11
N ILE A 104 18.20 1.69 -6.78
CA ILE A 104 18.34 2.76 -5.79
C ILE A 104 19.82 3.06 -5.50
N CYS A 105 20.60 2.04 -5.15
CA CYS A 105 21.94 2.22 -4.59
C CYS A 105 23.06 1.61 -5.44
N ARG A 106 22.74 0.99 -6.58
CA ARG A 106 23.70 0.34 -7.49
C ARG A 106 24.47 -0.84 -6.89
N SER A 107 24.10 -1.33 -5.70
CA SER A 107 24.63 -2.59 -5.19
C SER A 107 24.29 -3.74 -6.13
N LEU A 108 25.25 -4.63 -6.34
CA LEU A 108 25.15 -5.79 -7.21
C LEU A 108 24.11 -6.80 -6.69
N VAL A 109 23.06 -7.05 -7.48
CA VAL A 109 21.92 -7.90 -7.10
C VAL A 109 22.14 -9.33 -7.52
N VAL A 110 22.59 -9.53 -8.76
CA VAL A 110 22.75 -10.84 -9.38
C VAL A 110 24.21 -11.04 -9.78
N MET A 111 24.83 -12.05 -9.18
CA MET A 111 25.97 -12.76 -9.74
C MET A 111 25.44 -14.09 -10.28
N THR A 112 24.75 -14.11 -11.43
CA THR A 112 24.29 -15.38 -11.99
C THR A 112 25.50 -16.14 -12.52
N PRO A 113 25.84 -17.33 -11.99
CA PRO A 113 26.69 -18.25 -12.72
C PRO A 113 25.97 -18.57 -14.03
N GLU A 114 26.66 -18.40 -15.16
CA GLU A 114 26.07 -18.60 -16.49
C GLU A 114 25.56 -20.04 -16.71
N LYS A 115 26.07 -21.01 -15.94
CA LYS A 115 25.79 -22.43 -16.13
C LYS A 115 24.99 -23.01 -14.97
N PRO A 116 23.85 -23.69 -15.24
CA PRO A 116 23.19 -24.52 -14.23
C PRO A 116 24.08 -25.72 -13.85
N PRO A 117 23.95 -26.26 -12.63
CA PRO A 117 22.97 -25.87 -11.62
C PRO A 117 23.37 -24.60 -10.86
N ARG A 118 22.42 -23.66 -10.74
CA ARG A 118 22.58 -22.48 -9.87
C ARG A 118 22.24 -22.85 -8.43
N LEU A 119 22.95 -22.23 -7.48
CA LEU A 119 22.71 -22.45 -6.05
C LEU A 119 21.51 -21.60 -5.59
N ASP A 120 20.60 -22.17 -4.80
CA ASP A 120 19.36 -21.50 -4.39
C ASP A 120 19.60 -20.15 -3.68
N PHE A 121 20.69 -20.03 -2.91
CA PHE A 121 21.04 -18.79 -2.21
C PHE A 121 21.44 -17.64 -3.17
N THR A 122 21.72 -17.92 -4.44
CA THR A 122 22.00 -16.91 -5.47
C THR A 122 20.72 -16.28 -6.02
N PHE A 123 19.54 -16.74 -5.58
CA PHE A 123 18.28 -16.15 -6.00
C PHE A 123 18.16 -14.70 -5.46
N PRO A 124 17.94 -13.70 -6.33
CA PRO A 124 18.08 -12.29 -5.98
C PRO A 124 16.88 -11.65 -5.27
N PHE A 125 15.75 -12.35 -5.16
CA PHE A 125 14.50 -11.76 -4.68
C PHE A 125 13.97 -12.45 -3.45
N VAL A 126 13.69 -11.69 -2.39
CA VAL A 126 13.14 -12.19 -1.13
C VAL A 126 11.80 -11.51 -0.86
N PRO A 127 10.71 -12.24 -0.59
CA PRO A 127 9.42 -11.63 -0.29
C PRO A 127 9.50 -10.82 1.00
N ASN A 128 9.13 -9.53 0.95
CA ASN A 128 9.11 -8.67 2.14
C ASN A 128 7.72 -8.73 2.79
N ARG A 129 7.50 -9.79 3.59
CA ARG A 129 6.21 -10.04 4.24
C ARG A 129 5.81 -8.93 5.22
N THR A 130 6.77 -8.33 5.90
CA THR A 130 6.54 -7.21 6.83
C THR A 130 6.03 -5.98 6.10
N ALA A 131 6.72 -5.55 5.04
CA ALA A 131 6.27 -4.41 4.23
C ALA A 131 4.90 -4.70 3.59
N SER A 132 4.66 -5.94 3.12
CA SER A 132 3.37 -6.33 2.56
C SER A 132 2.24 -6.17 3.59
N ALA A 133 2.44 -6.67 4.81
CA ALA A 133 1.44 -6.60 5.86
C ALA A 133 1.18 -5.15 6.30
N ILE A 134 2.22 -4.32 6.37
CA ILE A 134 2.08 -2.89 6.69
C ILE A 134 1.29 -2.17 5.59
N CYS A 135 1.66 -2.31 4.32
CA CYS A 135 0.92 -1.71 3.21
C CYS A 135 -0.56 -2.14 3.22
N ASP A 136 -0.82 -3.44 3.30
CA ASP A 136 -2.19 -3.98 3.30
C ASP A 136 -2.99 -3.43 4.50
N SER A 137 -2.41 -3.41 5.71
CA SER A 137 -3.08 -2.92 6.92
C SER A 137 -3.32 -1.41 6.89
N TRP A 138 -2.33 -0.63 6.46
CA TRP A 138 -2.41 0.83 6.47
C TRP A 138 -3.33 1.36 5.37
N VAL A 139 -3.32 0.76 4.16
CA VAL A 139 -4.29 1.10 3.12
C VAL A 139 -5.72 0.83 3.57
N GLU A 140 -5.95 -0.26 4.31
CA GLU A 140 -7.28 -0.56 4.85
C GLU A 140 -7.69 0.42 5.97
N LYS A 141 -6.79 0.67 6.93
CA LYS A 141 -7.03 1.66 7.99
C LYS A 141 -7.29 3.06 7.42
N LEU A 142 -6.54 3.46 6.41
CA LEU A 142 -6.73 4.72 5.70
C LEU A 142 -8.11 4.81 5.07
N ALA A 143 -8.56 3.74 4.40
CA ALA A 143 -9.89 3.68 3.81
C ALA A 143 -11.01 3.80 4.86
N CYS A 144 -10.86 3.11 6.00
CA CYS A 144 -11.79 3.20 7.12
C CYS A 144 -11.84 4.61 7.73
N ALA A 145 -10.67 5.23 7.97
CA ALA A 145 -10.56 6.57 8.55
C ALA A 145 -11.19 7.65 7.66
N LEU A 146 -11.10 7.50 6.33
CA LEU A 146 -11.65 8.41 5.34
C LEU A 146 -13.12 8.15 4.98
N SER A 147 -13.69 7.01 5.38
CA SER A 147 -15.09 6.70 5.08
C SER A 147 -16.03 7.53 5.98
N GLU A 148 -16.93 8.30 5.34
CA GLU A 148 -17.96 9.06 6.06
C GLU A 148 -18.93 8.11 6.78
N THR A 149 -19.16 8.37 8.07
CA THR A 149 -20.41 7.97 8.74
C THR A 149 -21.57 8.70 8.06
N LYS A 150 -22.19 8.07 7.07
CA LYS A 150 -23.32 8.63 6.33
C LYS A 150 -24.42 9.12 7.28
N LYS A 151 -24.91 10.33 6.99
CA LYS A 151 -26.13 11.04 7.43
C LYS A 151 -26.00 12.02 8.60
N GLY A 152 -25.41 13.18 8.32
CA GLY A 152 -25.81 14.45 8.92
C GLY A 152 -26.11 15.45 7.80
N ARG A 153 -27.36 15.91 7.69
CA ARG A 153 -27.76 16.96 6.73
C ARG A 153 -26.86 18.19 6.94
N GLY A 154 -26.19 18.62 5.87
CA GLY A 154 -25.15 19.64 5.92
C GLY A 154 -25.64 20.97 6.50
N HIS A 155 -25.11 21.31 7.68
CA HIS A 155 -24.95 22.70 8.07
C HIS A 155 -23.53 23.13 7.68
N LYS A 156 -23.45 24.30 7.04
CA LYS A 156 -22.27 24.87 6.38
C LYS A 156 -21.19 25.16 7.44
N LYS A 157 -20.23 24.26 7.66
CA LYS A 157 -19.11 24.50 8.58
C LYS A 157 -17.96 25.23 7.87
N SER A 158 -17.53 26.30 8.52
CA SER A 158 -16.38 27.15 8.20
C SER A 158 -15.13 26.32 7.96
N ARG A 159 -14.49 26.54 6.81
CA ARG A 159 -13.34 25.82 6.32
C ARG A 159 -12.06 26.40 6.93
N VAL A 160 -11.58 25.83 8.02
CA VAL A 160 -10.17 25.94 8.39
C VAL A 160 -9.39 25.20 7.31
N ARG A 161 -8.53 25.91 6.57
CA ARG A 161 -7.65 25.31 5.56
C ARG A 161 -6.53 24.55 6.28
N VAL A 162 -6.80 23.30 6.64
CA VAL A 162 -5.74 22.32 6.84
C VAL A 162 -5.31 21.89 5.44
N ASP A 163 -4.01 21.93 5.14
CA ASP A 163 -3.46 21.42 3.89
C ASP A 163 -3.69 19.90 3.86
N THR A 164 -4.79 19.49 3.25
CA THR A 164 -5.05 18.09 2.96
C THR A 164 -4.25 17.74 1.71
N PRO A 165 -3.37 16.72 1.75
CA PRO A 165 -2.70 16.25 0.55
C PRO A 165 -3.72 16.00 -0.56
N SER A 166 -3.44 16.50 -1.77
CA SER A 166 -4.39 16.50 -2.90
C SER A 166 -4.94 15.11 -3.21
N ASP A 167 -4.16 14.06 -2.94
CA ASP A 167 -4.52 12.67 -3.26
C ASP A 167 -5.21 11.90 -2.13
N LEU A 168 -5.16 12.40 -0.88
CA LEU A 168 -5.76 11.73 0.27
C LEU A 168 -7.25 11.35 0.05
N PRO A 169 -8.12 12.22 -0.50
CA PRO A 169 -9.53 11.88 -0.72
C PRO A 169 -9.76 10.73 -1.72
N HIS A 170 -8.78 10.38 -2.54
CA HIS A 170 -8.84 9.28 -3.52
C HIS A 170 -8.57 7.90 -2.89
N TRP A 171 -8.12 7.85 -1.63
CA TRP A 171 -7.83 6.62 -0.89
C TRP A 171 -8.99 6.09 -0.04
N ARG A 172 -10.10 6.83 0.04
CA ARG A 172 -11.33 6.38 0.72
C ARG A 172 -11.91 5.11 0.09
N GLU A 173 -12.86 4.48 0.78
CA GLU A 173 -13.62 3.36 0.23
C GLU A 173 -14.24 3.71 -1.14
N GLY A 174 -13.98 2.88 -2.16
CA GLY A 174 -14.39 3.13 -3.54
C GLY A 174 -13.66 4.26 -4.29
N GLY A 175 -12.67 4.93 -3.67
CA GLY A 175 -11.83 5.96 -4.29
C GLY A 175 -10.93 5.42 -5.40
N ALA A 176 -10.56 6.28 -6.35
CA ALA A 176 -9.83 5.88 -7.57
C ALA A 176 -8.44 5.32 -7.27
N ALA A 177 -7.65 5.99 -6.41
CA ALA A 177 -6.31 5.55 -6.05
C ALA A 177 -6.33 4.19 -5.34
N ARG A 178 -7.23 3.99 -4.36
CA ARG A 178 -7.39 2.70 -3.67
C ARG A 178 -7.83 1.59 -4.62
N LYS A 179 -8.78 1.86 -5.52
CA LYS A 179 -9.24 0.88 -6.52
C LYS A 179 -8.09 0.43 -7.42
N GLU A 180 -7.28 1.37 -7.88
CA GLU A 180 -6.13 1.07 -8.73
C GLU A 180 -5.07 0.29 -7.96
N TRP A 181 -4.76 0.67 -6.72
CA TRP A 181 -3.85 -0.08 -5.87
C TRP A 181 -4.34 -1.52 -5.63
N LEU A 182 -5.62 -1.72 -5.31
CA LEU A 182 -6.22 -3.05 -5.14
C LEU A 182 -6.18 -3.87 -6.43
N ARG A 183 -6.39 -3.24 -7.60
CA ARG A 183 -6.26 -3.89 -8.91
C ARG A 183 -4.82 -4.35 -9.13
N LYS A 184 -3.83 -3.48 -8.91
CA LYS A 184 -2.40 -3.79 -8.99
C LYS A 184 -2.01 -4.91 -8.02
N ARG A 185 -2.56 -4.91 -6.80
CA ARG A 185 -2.30 -5.91 -5.75
C ARG A 185 -2.86 -7.28 -6.09
N ARG A 186 -4.11 -7.35 -6.61
CA ARG A 186 -4.81 -8.61 -6.90
C ARG A 186 -4.41 -9.26 -8.21
N HIS A 187 -4.03 -8.49 -9.22
CA HIS A 187 -3.72 -9.01 -10.55
C HIS A 187 -2.21 -8.92 -10.80
N VAL A 188 -1.74 -7.74 -11.20
CA VAL A 188 -0.37 -7.51 -11.71
C VAL A 188 0.72 -7.98 -10.74
N ASN A 189 0.64 -7.60 -9.47
CA ASN A 189 1.66 -7.97 -8.49
C ASN A 189 1.41 -9.33 -7.83
N LEU A 190 0.22 -9.92 -7.99
CA LEU A 190 -0.02 -11.31 -7.61
C LEU A 190 0.61 -12.24 -8.64
N GLU A 191 0.44 -11.95 -9.94
CA GLU A 191 1.14 -12.62 -11.04
C GLU A 191 2.65 -12.54 -10.85
N GLY A 192 3.18 -11.35 -10.55
CA GLY A 192 4.60 -11.18 -10.23
C GLY A 192 5.05 -12.04 -9.04
N LYS A 193 4.25 -12.12 -7.96
CA LYS A 193 4.54 -12.97 -6.81
C LYS A 193 4.55 -14.46 -7.16
N THR A 194 3.62 -14.90 -8.01
CA THR A 194 3.54 -16.29 -8.50
C THR A 194 4.74 -16.62 -9.37
N LEU A 195 5.10 -15.74 -10.30
CA LEU A 195 6.30 -15.89 -11.14
C LEU A 195 7.55 -15.95 -10.27
N MET A 196 7.67 -15.08 -9.26
CA MET A 196 8.80 -15.10 -8.33
C MET A 196 8.93 -16.43 -7.58
N SER A 197 7.79 -16.99 -7.12
CA SER A 197 7.77 -18.29 -6.43
C SER A 197 8.18 -19.43 -7.38
N SER A 198 7.73 -19.38 -8.63
CA SER A 198 8.10 -20.34 -9.67
C SER A 198 9.58 -20.26 -10.01
N LEU A 199 10.12 -19.05 -10.17
CA LEU A 199 11.53 -18.80 -10.41
C LEU A 199 12.40 -19.36 -9.29
N TYR A 200 12.05 -19.07 -8.03
CA TYR A 200 12.77 -19.58 -6.86
C TYR A 200 12.80 -21.11 -6.83
N SER A 201 11.63 -21.74 -7.01
CA SER A 201 11.49 -23.20 -6.92
C SER A 201 12.24 -23.95 -8.02
N ASN A 202 12.48 -23.30 -9.16
CA ASN A 202 13.16 -23.90 -10.32
C ASN A 202 14.54 -23.31 -10.57
N TRP A 203 15.05 -22.43 -9.68
CA TRP A 203 16.20 -21.56 -9.94
C TRP A 203 17.44 -22.32 -10.44
N SER A 204 17.72 -23.46 -9.81
CA SER A 204 18.83 -24.36 -10.11
C SER A 204 18.71 -25.04 -11.48
N ARG A 205 17.51 -25.15 -12.05
CA ARG A 205 17.20 -25.91 -13.28
C ARG A 205 16.90 -25.05 -14.50
N LEU A 206 16.54 -23.78 -14.31
CA LEU A 206 16.18 -22.89 -15.41
C LEU A 206 17.33 -22.74 -16.40
N THR A 207 17.02 -22.74 -17.69
CA THR A 207 18.00 -22.52 -18.76
C THR A 207 17.90 -21.09 -19.31
N PRO A 208 18.89 -20.62 -20.08
CA PRO A 208 18.78 -19.34 -20.77
C PRO A 208 17.52 -19.22 -21.65
N GLU A 209 17.09 -20.31 -22.30
CA GLU A 209 15.86 -20.34 -23.09
C GLU A 209 14.61 -20.10 -22.23
N ASN A 210 14.59 -20.64 -21.01
CA ASN A 210 13.49 -20.36 -20.07
C ASN A 210 13.45 -18.87 -19.70
N PHE A 211 14.60 -18.23 -19.48
CA PHE A 211 14.64 -16.80 -19.17
C PHE A 211 14.23 -15.93 -20.36
N ALA A 212 14.61 -16.31 -21.59
CA ALA A 212 14.17 -15.62 -22.80
C ALA A 212 12.64 -15.66 -22.96
N ALA A 213 12.02 -16.83 -22.75
CA ALA A 213 10.57 -16.97 -22.77
C ALA A 213 9.89 -16.09 -21.69
N MET A 214 10.42 -16.10 -20.47
CA MET A 214 9.88 -15.26 -19.38
C MET A 214 10.04 -13.75 -19.66
N LYS A 215 11.12 -13.34 -20.34
CA LYS A 215 11.31 -11.96 -20.78
C LYS A 215 10.20 -11.54 -21.75
N ASP A 216 9.90 -12.38 -22.73
CA ASP A 216 8.81 -12.14 -23.69
C ASP A 216 7.45 -12.05 -22.96
N ASP A 217 7.17 -12.95 -22.00
CA ASP A 217 5.92 -12.92 -21.20
C ASP A 217 5.78 -11.64 -20.35
N LEU A 218 6.90 -11.11 -19.86
CA LEU A 218 6.94 -9.86 -19.08
C LEU A 218 6.80 -8.61 -19.96
N GLY A 219 6.99 -8.75 -21.28
CA GLY A 219 6.94 -7.67 -22.25
C GLY A 219 8.06 -6.64 -22.10
N VAL A 220 9.29 -7.09 -21.78
CA VAL A 220 10.49 -6.24 -21.56
C VAL A 220 11.71 -6.73 -22.35
#